data_AF-W1YRX4-F1
#
_entry.id   AF-W1YRX4-F1
#
_cell.length_a   1.000
_cell.length_b   1.000
_cell.length_c   1.000
_cell.angle_alpha   90.00
_cell.angle_beta   90.00
_cell.angle_gamma   90.00
#
_symmetry.space_group_name_H-M   'P 1'
#
loop_
_entity.id
_entity.type
_entity.pdbx_description
1 polymer ?
#
loop_
_entity_poly.entity_id
_entity_poly.type
_entity_poly.pdbx_seq_one_letter_code
_entity_poly.pdbx_strand_id
1 'polypeptide(L)' 'DLSAWNVVANGNTAEKVEGGNTVKFIDGDNISITQNGKDFTIATKQDVTFNTVKANQTITAPKVKATEGVETPQVTGL' A
#
# COMPACT_ATOMS: atom_id res chain seq x y z
N ASP A 1 -20.10 -8.64 29.96
CA ASP A 1 -20.18 -7.24 29.54
C ASP A 1 -19.58 -7.16 28.15
N LEU A 2 -20.39 -6.91 27.12
CA LEU A 2 -19.88 -6.85 25.75
C LEU A 2 -19.66 -5.38 25.41
N SER A 3 -18.47 -4.88 25.70
CA SER A 3 -18.06 -3.53 25.32
C SER A 3 -18.21 -3.38 23.80
N ALA A 4 -19.04 -2.43 23.37
CA ALA A 4 -19.13 -2.01 21.98
C ALA A 4 -18.15 -0.86 21.73
N TRP A 5 -17.56 -0.83 20.54
CA TRP A 5 -16.66 0.23 20.10
C TRP A 5 -16.92 0.52 18.63
N ASN A 6 -16.47 1.67 18.12
CA ASN A 6 -16.64 2.01 16.72
C ASN A 6 -15.31 1.89 15.97
N VAL A 7 -15.33 1.32 14.77
CA VAL A 7 -14.21 1.27 13.83
C VAL A 7 -14.43 2.28 12.70
N VAL A 8 -13.39 3.00 12.30
CA VAL A 8 -13.43 3.92 11.16
C VAL A 8 -12.07 3.98 10.50
N ALA A 9 -12.05 4.05 9.16
CA ALA A 9 -10.84 4.32 8.40
C ALA A 9 -10.92 5.72 7.79
N ASN A 10 -9.92 6.56 8.07
CA ASN A 10 -9.84 7.94 7.56
C ASN A 10 -11.10 8.76 7.89
N GLY A 11 -11.63 9.50 6.92
CA GLY A 11 -12.85 10.31 7.07
C GLY A 11 -14.14 9.59 6.71
N ASN A 12 -14.17 8.25 6.76
CA ASN A 12 -15.39 7.48 6.48
C ASN A 12 -16.37 7.51 7.66
N THR A 13 -17.54 6.92 7.45
CA THR A 13 -18.52 6.65 8.51
C THR A 13 -17.96 5.64 9.52
N ALA A 14 -18.18 5.90 10.80
CA ALA A 14 -17.82 4.97 11.86
C ALA A 14 -18.84 3.83 11.94
N GLU A 15 -18.34 2.60 11.98
CA GLU A 15 -19.11 1.37 12.06
C GLU A 15 -19.07 0.82 13.48
N LYS A 16 -20.22 0.46 14.04
CA LYS A 16 -20.32 -0.08 15.38
C LYS A 16 -19.91 -1.56 15.39
N VAL A 17 -18.95 -1.90 16.23
CA VAL A 17 -18.50 -3.26 16.51
C VAL A 17 -19.03 -3.69 17.87
N GLU A 18 -19.99 -4.60 17.85
CA GLU A 18 -20.59 -5.19 19.04
C GLU A 18 -19.83 -6.45 19.46
N GLY A 19 -20.05 -6.92 20.69
CA GLY A 19 -19.43 -8.16 21.15
C GLY A 19 -19.83 -9.35 20.28
N GLY A 20 -18.84 -10.12 19.83
CA GLY A 20 -19.03 -11.24 18.90
C GLY A 20 -18.92 -10.87 17.42
N ASN A 21 -18.84 -9.57 17.08
CA ASN A 21 -18.50 -9.15 15.72
C ASN A 21 -17.03 -9.48 15.40
N THR A 22 -16.73 -9.61 14.11
CA THR A 22 -15.37 -9.79 13.60
C THR A 22 -15.01 -8.62 12.71
N VAL A 23 -13.91 -7.94 13.02
CA VAL A 23 -13.28 -6.98 12.11
C VAL A 23 -12.28 -7.73 11.25
N LYS A 24 -12.40 -7.62 9.92
CA LYS A 24 -11.50 -8.28 8.96
C LYS A 24 -10.51 -7.27 8.42
N PHE A 25 -9.24 -7.66 8.39
CA PHE A 25 -8.18 -6.98 7.66
C PHE A 25 -7.97 -7.74 6.36
N ILE A 26 -8.18 -7.08 5.23
CA ILE A 26 -8.09 -7.69 3.90
C ILE A 26 -6.92 -7.01 3.19
N ASP A 27 -5.99 -7.81 2.70
CA ASP A 27 -4.83 -7.32 1.99
C ASP A 27 -5.17 -7.00 0.52
N GLY A 28 -4.38 -6.10 -0.06
CA GLY A 28 -4.55 -5.66 -1.45
C GLY A 28 -3.42 -6.16 -2.33
N ASP A 29 -3.29 -5.59 -3.53
CA ASP A 29 -2.28 -6.03 -4.49
C ASP A 29 -0.84 -5.85 -3.98
N ASN A 30 -0.53 -4.71 -3.35
CA ASN A 30 0.84 -4.37 -2.93
C ASN A 30 1.12 -4.59 -1.43
N ILE A 31 0.10 -4.91 -0.63
CA ILE A 31 0.22 -5.10 0.83
C ILE A 31 0.01 -6.57 1.15
N SER A 32 0.77 -7.11 2.09
CA SER A 32 0.60 -8.44 2.67
C SER A 32 0.23 -8.28 4.15
N ILE A 33 -0.81 -8.98 4.59
CA ILE A 33 -1.23 -9.01 6.00
C ILE A 33 -1.24 -10.47 6.47
N THR A 34 -0.46 -10.77 7.50
CA THR A 34 -0.44 -12.11 8.11
C THR A 34 -0.85 -12.02 9.57
N GLN A 35 -1.68 -12.95 10.02
CA GLN A 35 -2.17 -13.02 11.40
C GLN A 35 -1.64 -14.28 12.09
N ASN A 36 -1.09 -14.12 13.29
CA ASN A 36 -0.79 -15.22 14.20
C ASN A 36 -1.44 -14.93 15.56
N GLY A 37 -2.62 -15.49 15.80
CA GLY A 37 -3.40 -15.20 17.00
C GLY A 37 -3.80 -13.73 17.08
N LYS A 38 -3.21 -12.99 18.03
CA LYS A 38 -3.45 -11.55 18.24
C LYS A 38 -2.42 -10.64 17.57
N ASP A 39 -1.38 -11.23 16.99
CA ASP A 39 -0.32 -10.48 16.32
C ASP A 39 -0.61 -10.38 14.83
N PHE A 40 -0.51 -9.16 14.30
CA PHE A 40 -0.69 -8.86 12.88
C PHE A 40 0.61 -8.26 12.35
N THR A 41 1.12 -8.84 11.26
CA THR A 41 2.24 -8.25 10.51
C THR A 41 1.69 -7.66 9.22
N ILE A 42 2.01 -6.39 8.99
CA ILE A 42 1.63 -5.66 7.78
C ILE A 42 2.92 -5.30 7.06
N ALA A 43 3.05 -5.73 5.81
CA ALA A 43 4.24 -5.51 5.00
C ALA A 43 3.87 -5.10 3.58
N THR A 44 4.77 -4.44 2.88
CA THR A 44 4.73 -4.40 1.41
C THR A 44 5.09 -5.78 0.86
N LYS A 45 4.49 -6.18 -0.26
CA LYS A 45 4.93 -7.40 -0.96
C LYS A 45 6.35 -7.22 -1.51
N GLN A 46 7.02 -8.34 -1.77
CA GLN A 46 8.34 -8.34 -2.41
C GLN A 46 8.26 -7.73 -3.82
N ASP A 47 7.24 -8.13 -4.57
CA ASP A 47 6.95 -7.63 -5.90
C ASP A 47 5.69 -6.76 -5.83
N VAL A 48 5.85 -5.48 -6.17
CA VAL A 48 4.79 -4.46 -6.15
C VAL A 48 4.69 -3.79 -7.51
N THR A 49 3.46 -3.46 -7.91
CA THR A 49 3.20 -2.75 -9.17
C THR A 49 2.56 -1.40 -8.88
N PHE A 50 3.12 -0.34 -9.48
CA PHE A 50 2.58 1.02 -9.41
C PHE A 50 2.38 1.55 -10.83
N ASN A 51 1.24 2.20 -11.07
CA ASN A 51 1.02 2.90 -12.35
C ASN A 51 1.87 4.18 -12.43
N THR A 52 2.02 4.90 -11.32
CA THR A 52 2.84 6.12 -11.24
C THR A 52 3.54 6.20 -9.90
N VAL A 53 4.82 6.56 -9.93
CA VAL A 53 5.61 6.86 -8.74
C VAL A 53 6.04 8.32 -8.81
N LYS A 54 5.59 9.14 -7.87
CA LYS A 54 6.08 10.51 -7.68
C LYS A 54 7.10 10.51 -6.55
N ALA A 55 8.35 10.79 -6.85
CA ALA A 55 9.40 10.98 -5.86
C ALA A 55 9.78 12.46 -5.78
N ASN A 56 9.76 13.05 -4.57
CA ASN A 56 10.14 14.45 -4.36
C ASN A 56 11.65 14.66 -4.27
N GLN A 57 12.42 13.58 -4.09
CA GLN A 57 13.87 13.62 -3.98
C GLN A 57 14.49 12.64 -4.99
N THR A 58 14.89 11.45 -4.54
CA THR A 58 15.61 10.49 -5.38
C THR A 58 14.99 9.11 -5.28
N ILE A 59 14.92 8.41 -6.41
CA ILE A 59 14.68 6.97 -6.46
C ILE A 59 16.04 6.32 -6.68
N THR A 60 16.45 5.46 -5.74
CA THR A 60 17.63 4.61 -5.92
C THR A 60 17.15 3.21 -6.27
N ALA A 61 17.45 2.77 -7.49
CA ALA A 61 17.17 1.43 -7.94
C ALA A 61 18.47 0.84 -8.52
N PRO A 62 18.95 -0.32 -8.02
CA PRO A 62 20.19 -0.92 -8.53
C PRO A 62 20.15 -1.19 -10.03
N LYS A 63 18.95 -1.50 -10.56
CA LYS A 63 18.69 -1.68 -11.98
C LYS A 63 17.28 -1.20 -12.30
N VAL A 64 17.16 -0.38 -13.33
CA VAL A 64 15.88 0.03 -13.92
C VAL A 64 15.85 -0.48 -15.36
N LYS A 65 14.76 -1.14 -15.76
CA LYS A 65 14.48 -1.47 -17.15
C LYS A 65 13.23 -0.70 -17.57
N ALA A 66 13.41 0.38 -18.31
CA ALA A 66 12.32 1.02 -19.01
C ALA A 66 11.96 0.19 -20.24
N THR A 67 10.70 -0.19 -20.39
CA THR A 67 10.19 -0.85 -21.60
C THR A 67 9.60 0.14 -22.59
N GLU A 68 9.20 1.32 -22.11
CA GLU A 68 8.61 2.42 -22.87
C GLU A 68 9.06 3.76 -22.28
N GLY A 69 8.96 4.87 -23.04
CA GLY A 69 9.19 6.23 -22.52
C GLY A 69 10.65 6.63 -22.29
N VAL A 70 11.62 5.96 -22.90
CA VAL A 70 13.02 6.45 -22.92
C VAL A 70 13.11 7.59 -23.93
N GLU A 71 13.09 8.83 -23.46
CA GLU A 71 13.44 9.96 -24.31
C GLU A 71 14.97 9.97 -24.52
N THR A 72 15.41 9.76 -25.76
CA THR A 72 16.80 10.01 -26.14
C THR A 72 17.11 11.50 -25.95
N PRO A 73 18.25 11.86 -25.32
CA PRO A 73 18.67 13.25 -25.23
C PRO A 73 18.71 13.88 -26.62
N GLN A 74 17.98 14.98 -26.83
CA GLN A 74 18.08 15.78 -28.05
C GLN A 74 19.40 16.56 -28.02
N VAL A 75 20.23 16.43 -29.07
CA VAL A 75 21.42 17.27 -29.24
C VAL A 75 21.02 18.46 -30.12
N THR A 76 20.78 19.62 -29.53
CA THR A 76 20.55 20.86 -30.28
C THR A 76 21.86 21.63 -30.47
N GLY A 77 22.28 21.86 -31.71
CA GLY A 77 23.32 22.85 -32.04
C GLY A 77 24.52 22.35 -32.86
N LEU A 78 24.31 21.65 -33.97
CA LEU A 78 25.31 21.57 -35.04
C LEU A 78 25.22 22.81 -35.94
#